data_AF-A0A959J7H4-F1
#
_entry.id   AF-A0A959J7H4-F1
#
_cell.length_a   1.000
_cell.length_b   1.000
_cell.length_c   1.000
_cell.angle_alpha   90.00
_cell.angle_beta   90.00
_cell.angle_gamma   90.00
#
_symmetry.space_group_name_H-M   'P 1'
#
loop_
_entity.id
_entity.type
_entity.pdbx_description
1 polymer ?
#
loop_
_entity_poly.entity_id
_entity_poly.type
_entity_poly.pdbx_seq_one_letter_code
_entity_poly.pdbx_strand_id
1 'polypeptide(L)'
;MIHEQLLGFIKKGELEETINLLVDFVSKHYTRFATEVYLIANRYSRVTSEKNKGLLEHSDYQIEMNSITYSLLEIIESIDSLNEENFKIKKDSNEVFSSILELEKRFNQARKNANTILSNQTRLREKNDIARELGEIFINYPDLIKSYAGTRSEGIIAGIANRYKRLPEISGIDFFESVAEPVLGNFTKCSIANALVEIIYTGQLQTQEDPKLVPDNERIANILDKMFPSSFQTVKLSITRVSAELEYFLGI
;
A
#
# COMPACT_ATOMS: atom_id res chain seq x y z
N MET A 1 -29.69 -2.72 -0.44
CA MET A 1 -29.86 -1.95 0.84
C MET A 1 -28.71 -0.95 1.08
N ILE A 2 -27.43 -1.34 0.92
CA ILE A 2 -26.30 -0.40 1.11
C ILE A 2 -26.25 0.72 0.05
N HIS A 3 -26.63 0.42 -1.19
CA HIS A 3 -26.64 1.38 -2.30
C HIS A 3 -27.48 2.65 -2.01
N GLU A 4 -28.72 2.48 -1.53
CA GLU A 4 -29.60 3.60 -1.19
C GLU A 4 -29.05 4.46 -0.04
N GLN A 5 -28.41 3.83 0.94
CA GLN A 5 -27.76 4.53 2.05
C GLN A 5 -26.59 5.38 1.55
N LEU A 6 -25.73 4.81 0.70
CA LEU A 6 -24.59 5.51 0.10
C LEU A 6 -25.03 6.70 -0.77
N LEU A 7 -26.05 6.53 -1.61
CA LEU A 7 -26.62 7.64 -2.38
C LEU A 7 -27.25 8.72 -1.48
N GLY A 8 -27.83 8.32 -0.35
CA GLY A 8 -28.38 9.23 0.65
C GLY A 8 -27.31 10.14 1.25
N PHE A 9 -26.15 9.60 1.60
CA PHE A 9 -25.01 10.35 2.13
C PHE A 9 -24.41 11.29 1.08
N ILE A 10 -24.18 10.83 -0.15
CA ILE A 10 -23.67 11.70 -1.23
C ILE A 10 -24.59 12.90 -1.47
N LYS A 11 -25.92 12.70 -1.51
CA LYS A 11 -26.88 13.79 -1.72
C LYS A 11 -26.82 14.87 -0.64
N LYS A 12 -26.39 14.53 0.56
CA LYS A 12 -26.22 15.47 1.69
C LYS A 12 -24.82 16.09 1.75
N GLY A 13 -23.89 15.65 0.90
CA GLY A 13 -22.47 16.03 0.99
C GLY A 13 -21.71 15.33 2.13
N GLU A 14 -22.26 14.26 2.70
CA GLU A 14 -21.68 13.44 3.77
C GLU A 14 -20.66 12.45 3.17
N LEU A 15 -19.56 12.99 2.63
CA LEU A 15 -18.54 12.22 1.91
C LEU A 15 -17.70 11.34 2.85
N GLU A 16 -17.43 11.80 4.07
CA GLU A 16 -16.71 11.03 5.07
C GLU A 16 -17.49 9.78 5.46
N GLU A 17 -18.79 9.92 5.71
CA GLU A 17 -19.70 8.82 6.04
C GLU A 17 -19.84 7.84 4.88
N THR A 18 -19.90 8.34 3.65
CA THR A 18 -19.93 7.51 2.43
C THR A 18 -18.67 6.66 2.32
N ILE A 19 -17.49 7.28 2.49
CA ILE A 19 -16.20 6.59 2.43
C ILE A 19 -16.08 5.58 3.56
N ASN A 20 -16.43 5.95 4.79
CA ASN A 20 -16.37 5.05 5.94
C ASN A 20 -17.27 3.83 5.77
N LEU A 21 -18.49 4.02 5.24
CA LEU A 21 -19.39 2.91 4.96
C LEU A 21 -18.86 1.99 3.84
N LEU A 22 -18.28 2.57 2.78
CA LEU A 22 -17.64 1.78 1.72
C LEU A 22 -16.42 1.01 2.24
N VAL A 23 -15.56 1.65 3.04
CA VAL A 23 -14.40 1.03 3.68
C VAL A 23 -14.85 -0.13 4.58
N ASP A 24 -15.86 0.08 5.42
CA ASP A 24 -16.43 -0.99 6.25
C ASP A 24 -16.99 -2.15 5.39
N PHE A 25 -17.69 -1.82 4.31
CA PHE A 25 -18.21 -2.83 3.39
C PHE A 25 -17.11 -3.65 2.72
N VAL A 26 -16.12 -3.01 2.11
CA VAL A 26 -14.99 -3.71 1.46
C VAL A 26 -14.06 -4.36 2.48
N SER A 27 -14.11 -3.97 3.76
CA SER A 27 -13.40 -4.66 4.83
C SER A 27 -14.03 -6.03 5.15
N LYS A 28 -15.34 -6.21 4.91
CA LYS A 28 -16.10 -7.43 5.22
C LYS A 28 -16.31 -8.35 4.02
N HIS A 29 -16.31 -7.79 2.81
CA HIS A 29 -16.62 -8.51 1.58
C HIS A 29 -15.44 -8.49 0.60
N TYR A 30 -15.24 -9.58 -0.15
CA TYR A 30 -14.37 -9.55 -1.33
C TYR A 30 -15.08 -8.77 -2.44
N THR A 31 -14.56 -7.59 -2.78
CA THR A 31 -15.12 -6.76 -3.85
C THR A 31 -14.05 -6.38 -4.86
N ARG A 32 -14.43 -6.35 -6.15
CA ARG A 32 -13.52 -5.93 -7.23
C ARG A 32 -13.03 -4.49 -7.08
N PHE A 33 -13.83 -3.65 -6.40
CA PHE A 33 -13.59 -2.23 -6.22
C PHE A 33 -12.91 -1.88 -4.87
N ALA A 34 -12.42 -2.88 -4.11
CA ALA A 34 -11.79 -2.64 -2.81
C ALA A 34 -10.59 -1.70 -2.92
N THR A 35 -9.77 -1.87 -3.97
CA THR A 35 -8.59 -1.03 -4.20
C THR A 35 -9.00 0.42 -4.45
N GLU A 36 -10.02 0.63 -5.29
CA GLU A 36 -10.56 1.93 -5.65
C GLU A 36 -11.17 2.65 -4.44
N VAL A 37 -11.90 1.92 -3.59
CA VAL A 37 -12.42 2.46 -2.32
C VAL A 37 -11.29 2.95 -1.43
N TYR A 38 -10.23 2.16 -1.24
CA TYR A 38 -9.10 2.59 -0.42
C TYR A 38 -8.32 3.75 -1.04
N LEU A 39 -8.15 3.77 -2.37
CA LEU A 39 -7.50 4.89 -3.07
C LEU A 39 -8.27 6.19 -2.88
N ILE A 40 -9.61 6.16 -3.01
CA ILE A 40 -10.46 7.32 -2.77
C ILE A 40 -10.40 7.75 -1.30
N ALA A 41 -10.44 6.80 -0.36
CA ALA A 41 -10.32 7.10 1.07
C ALA A 41 -8.99 7.81 1.40
N ASN A 42 -7.88 7.33 0.83
CA ASN A 42 -6.57 7.95 0.99
C ASN A 42 -6.51 9.34 0.34
N ARG A 43 -7.09 9.52 -0.86
CA ARG A 43 -7.16 10.84 -1.53
C ARG A 43 -8.00 11.82 -0.72
N TYR A 44 -9.16 11.41 -0.22
CA TYR A 44 -10.03 12.23 0.62
C TYR A 44 -9.30 12.69 1.89
N SER A 45 -8.66 11.76 2.60
CA SER A 45 -7.90 12.06 3.82
C SER A 45 -6.75 13.05 3.56
N ARG A 46 -6.10 12.95 2.40
CA ARG A 46 -5.07 13.92 1.97
C ARG A 46 -5.65 15.30 1.75
N VAL A 47 -6.68 15.40 0.90
CA VAL A 47 -7.29 16.68 0.50
C VAL A 47 -7.87 17.43 1.71
N THR A 48 -8.49 16.72 2.65
CA THR A 48 -8.99 17.32 3.89
C THR A 48 -7.85 17.76 4.81
N SER A 49 -6.78 16.97 4.94
CA SER A 49 -5.59 17.33 5.71
C SER A 49 -4.89 18.58 5.16
N GLU A 50 -4.63 18.63 3.85
CA GLU A 50 -4.04 19.79 3.17
C GLU A 50 -4.90 21.04 3.32
N LYS A 51 -6.23 20.88 3.22
CA LYS A 51 -7.17 21.99 3.44
C LYS A 51 -7.10 22.52 4.87
N ASN A 52 -7.07 21.63 5.85
CA ASN A 52 -6.99 21.98 7.27
C ASN A 52 -5.67 22.67 7.62
N LYS A 53 -4.58 22.32 6.92
CA LYS A 53 -3.26 22.96 7.03
C LYS A 53 -3.16 24.30 6.27
N GLY A 54 -4.18 24.66 5.49
CA GLY A 54 -4.16 25.87 4.66
C GLY A 54 -3.26 25.78 3.43
N LEU A 55 -2.83 24.57 3.06
CA LEU A 55 -1.97 24.30 1.89
C LEU A 55 -2.76 24.27 0.58
N LEU A 56 -4.10 24.17 0.67
CA LEU A 56 -4.99 24.07 -0.48
C LEU A 56 -5.98 25.24 -0.53
N GLU A 57 -5.97 25.96 -1.65
CA GLU A 57 -6.92 27.04 -1.90
C GLU A 57 -8.36 26.52 -1.91
N HIS A 58 -9.33 27.39 -1.63
CA HIS A 58 -10.72 26.96 -1.53
C HIS A 58 -11.28 26.45 -2.87
N SER A 59 -10.93 27.08 -3.99
CA SER A 59 -11.32 26.66 -5.33
C SER A 59 -10.78 25.26 -5.66
N ASP A 60 -9.50 25.03 -5.38
CA ASP A 60 -8.83 23.75 -5.67
C ASP A 60 -9.39 22.63 -4.80
N TYR A 61 -9.65 22.92 -3.52
CA TYR A 61 -10.36 22.00 -2.64
C TYR A 61 -11.73 21.61 -3.21
N GLN A 62 -12.53 22.57 -3.68
CA GLN A 62 -13.84 22.25 -4.28
C GLN A 62 -13.70 21.35 -5.52
N ILE A 63 -12.71 21.59 -6.37
CA ILE A 63 -12.45 20.78 -7.57
C ILE A 63 -12.08 19.33 -7.16
N GLU A 64 -11.17 19.17 -6.20
CA GLU A 64 -10.78 17.85 -5.70
C GLU A 64 -11.96 17.11 -5.05
N MET A 65 -12.78 17.80 -4.25
CA MET A 65 -13.96 17.21 -3.62
C MET A 65 -15.02 16.79 -4.63
N ASN A 66 -15.23 17.57 -5.71
CA ASN A 66 -16.10 17.19 -6.81
C ASN A 66 -15.56 15.95 -7.55
N SER A 67 -14.25 15.89 -7.78
CA SER A 67 -13.59 14.73 -8.39
C SER A 67 -13.77 13.47 -7.54
N ILE A 68 -13.57 13.57 -6.22
CA ILE A 68 -13.81 12.47 -5.27
C ILE A 68 -15.27 12.03 -5.30
N THR A 69 -16.21 12.99 -5.28
CA THR A 69 -17.66 12.71 -5.32
C THR A 69 -18.04 11.94 -6.58
N TYR A 70 -17.50 12.35 -7.73
CA TYR A 70 -17.74 11.68 -9.00
C TYR A 70 -17.19 10.24 -8.99
N SER A 71 -15.96 10.01 -8.51
CA SER A 71 -15.41 8.67 -8.39
C SER A 71 -16.20 7.79 -7.40
N LEU A 72 -16.73 8.36 -6.31
CA LEU A 72 -17.58 7.62 -5.39
C LEU A 72 -18.90 7.19 -6.05
N LEU A 73 -19.52 8.06 -6.85
CA LEU A 73 -20.72 7.73 -7.62
C LEU A 73 -20.46 6.57 -8.59
N GLU A 74 -19.34 6.57 -9.32
CA GLU A 74 -18.98 5.46 -10.21
C GLU A 74 -18.83 4.13 -9.45
N ILE A 75 -18.20 4.14 -8.28
CA ILE A 75 -18.11 2.94 -7.43
C ILE A 75 -19.50 2.48 -7.00
N ILE A 76 -20.34 3.40 -6.52
CA ILE A 76 -21.70 3.10 -6.02
C ILE A 76 -22.56 2.51 -7.14
N GLU A 77 -22.55 3.09 -8.33
CA GLU A 77 -23.25 2.54 -9.50
C GLU A 77 -22.73 1.14 -9.86
N SER A 78 -21.42 0.91 -9.72
CA SER A 78 -20.83 -0.41 -9.97
C SER A 78 -21.26 -1.46 -8.94
N ILE A 79 -21.67 -1.07 -7.73
CA ILE A 79 -22.20 -1.98 -6.70
C ILE A 79 -23.58 -2.49 -7.12
N ASP A 80 -24.44 -1.63 -7.64
CA ASP A 80 -25.80 -1.97 -8.08
C ASP A 80 -25.79 -2.99 -9.23
N SER A 81 -24.71 -3.01 -10.03
CA SER A 81 -24.50 -3.98 -11.11
C SER A 81 -24.10 -5.39 -10.64
N LEU A 82 -23.87 -5.61 -9.35
CA LEU A 82 -23.42 -6.90 -8.80
C LEU A 82 -24.55 -7.63 -8.09
N ASN A 83 -24.82 -8.88 -8.50
CA ASN A 83 -25.68 -9.78 -7.73
C ASN A 83 -25.13 -9.98 -6.31
N GLU A 84 -26.00 -9.97 -5.31
CA GLU A 84 -25.60 -10.14 -3.90
C GLU A 84 -24.82 -11.44 -3.64
N GLU A 85 -25.05 -12.48 -4.45
CA GLU A 85 -24.32 -13.75 -4.44
C GLU A 85 -22.81 -13.60 -4.76
N ASN A 86 -22.39 -12.49 -5.37
CA ASN A 86 -20.98 -12.22 -5.68
C ASN A 86 -20.21 -11.63 -4.49
N PHE A 87 -20.89 -11.18 -3.43
CA PHE A 87 -20.24 -10.68 -2.22
C PHE A 87 -19.79 -11.85 -1.35
N LYS A 88 -18.70 -12.51 -1.74
CA LYS A 88 -18.07 -13.53 -0.90
C LYS A 88 -17.62 -12.88 0.40
N ILE A 89 -18.16 -13.35 1.53
CA ILE A 89 -17.70 -12.96 2.86
C ILE A 89 -16.22 -13.29 2.96
N LYS A 90 -15.46 -12.38 3.56
CA LYS A 90 -14.03 -12.61 3.79
C LYS A 90 -13.79 -13.85 4.65
N LYS A 91 -12.67 -14.51 4.41
CA LYS A 91 -12.27 -15.72 5.14
C LYS A 91 -12.12 -15.41 6.63
N ASP A 92 -12.37 -16.40 7.48
CA ASP A 92 -12.08 -16.28 8.92
C ASP A 92 -10.58 -15.99 9.14
N SER A 93 -10.27 -15.27 10.21
CA SER A 93 -8.90 -14.85 10.54
C SER A 93 -7.94 -16.05 10.59
N ASN A 94 -8.39 -17.20 11.12
CA ASN A 94 -7.58 -18.42 11.18
C ASN A 94 -7.19 -18.97 9.80
N GLU A 95 -8.11 -18.90 8.83
CA GLU A 95 -7.86 -19.33 7.45
C GLU A 95 -6.90 -18.38 6.74
N VAL A 96 -7.00 -17.07 7.02
CA VAL A 96 -6.09 -16.05 6.48
C VAL A 96 -4.67 -16.28 7.01
N PHE A 97 -4.51 -16.45 8.33
CA PHE A 97 -3.20 -16.77 8.93
C PHE A 97 -2.61 -18.06 8.36
N SER A 98 -3.43 -19.11 8.20
CA SER A 98 -2.99 -20.37 7.60
C SER A 98 -2.50 -20.18 6.16
N SER A 99 -3.21 -19.35 5.37
CA SER A 99 -2.82 -19.00 4.00
C SER A 99 -1.51 -18.23 3.96
N ILE A 100 -1.29 -17.27 4.87
CA ILE A 100 -0.03 -16.52 4.96
C ILE A 100 1.13 -17.46 5.29
N LEU A 101 0.95 -18.37 6.25
CA LEU A 101 1.97 -19.36 6.63
C LEU A 101 2.32 -20.31 5.47
N GLU A 102 1.33 -20.72 4.68
CA GLU A 102 1.56 -21.54 3.49
C GLU A 102 2.37 -20.78 2.43
N LEU A 103 2.00 -19.53 2.17
CA LEU A 103 2.72 -18.67 1.21
C LEU A 103 4.15 -18.39 1.67
N GLU A 104 4.38 -18.20 2.96
CA GLU A 104 5.72 -18.07 3.53
C GLU A 104 6.55 -19.34 3.33
N LYS A 105 5.96 -20.53 3.56
CA LYS A 105 6.63 -21.81 3.28
C LYS A 105 6.99 -21.94 1.80
N ARG A 106 6.07 -21.62 0.89
CA ARG A 106 6.30 -21.59 -0.56
C ARG A 106 7.42 -20.62 -0.92
N PHE A 107 7.46 -19.43 -0.30
CA PHE A 107 8.51 -18.44 -0.55
C PHE A 107 9.89 -18.96 -0.15
N ASN A 108 9.98 -19.58 1.02
CA ASN A 108 11.21 -20.18 1.52
C ASN A 108 11.68 -21.36 0.64
N GLN A 109 10.75 -22.14 0.10
CA GLN A 109 11.06 -23.20 -0.85
C GLN A 109 11.57 -22.65 -2.19
N ALA A 110 10.89 -21.65 -2.76
CA ALA A 110 11.34 -20.95 -3.96
C ALA A 110 12.75 -20.34 -3.78
N ARG A 111 13.05 -19.80 -2.59
CA ARG A 111 14.39 -19.32 -2.23
C ARG A 111 15.44 -20.43 -2.26
N LYS A 112 15.16 -21.60 -1.68
CA LYS A 112 16.09 -22.75 -1.69
C LYS A 112 16.32 -23.27 -3.11
N ASN A 113 15.26 -23.35 -3.91
CA ASN A 113 15.29 -23.84 -5.29
C ASN A 113 15.95 -22.85 -6.26
N ALA A 114 16.05 -21.56 -5.90
CA ALA A 114 16.65 -20.56 -6.78
C ALA A 114 18.09 -20.90 -7.21
N ASN A 115 18.85 -21.61 -6.36
CA ASN A 115 20.22 -21.99 -6.65
C ASN A 115 20.35 -23.10 -7.71
N THR A 116 19.28 -23.85 -7.99
CA THR A 116 19.28 -24.96 -8.97
C THR A 116 18.75 -24.55 -10.34
N ILE A 117 18.07 -23.42 -10.44
CA ILE A 117 17.52 -22.88 -11.70
C ILE A 117 18.61 -22.03 -12.37
N LEU A 118 18.88 -22.18 -13.67
CA LEU A 118 19.90 -21.36 -14.36
C LEU A 118 19.43 -19.93 -14.70
N SER A 119 18.16 -19.77 -15.07
CA SER A 119 17.62 -18.46 -15.49
C SER A 119 17.16 -17.60 -14.30
N ASN A 120 17.72 -16.39 -14.19
CA ASN A 120 17.32 -15.41 -13.18
C ASN A 120 15.84 -15.01 -13.28
N GLN A 121 15.27 -14.91 -14.48
CA GLN A 121 13.85 -14.55 -14.64
C GLN A 121 12.95 -15.62 -14.04
N THR A 122 13.27 -16.90 -14.27
CA THR A 122 12.52 -18.03 -13.73
C THR A 122 12.66 -18.12 -12.22
N ARG A 123 13.85 -17.85 -11.65
CA ARG A 123 14.08 -17.77 -10.20
C ARG A 123 13.21 -16.75 -9.50
N LEU A 124 12.92 -15.63 -10.16
CA LEU A 124 12.20 -14.49 -9.59
C LEU A 124 10.69 -14.57 -9.80
N ARG A 125 10.22 -15.28 -10.85
CA ARG A 125 8.79 -15.37 -11.18
C ARG A 125 7.97 -15.90 -10.01
N GLU A 126 8.35 -17.03 -9.43
CA GLU A 126 7.60 -17.63 -8.32
C GLU A 126 7.60 -16.74 -7.07
N LYS A 127 8.73 -16.09 -6.75
CA LYS A 127 8.79 -15.13 -5.62
C LYS A 127 7.90 -13.91 -5.86
N ASN A 128 7.84 -13.42 -7.10
CA ASN A 128 6.95 -12.32 -7.48
C ASN A 128 5.47 -12.72 -7.39
N ASP A 129 5.13 -13.93 -7.83
CA ASP A 129 3.76 -14.45 -7.72
C ASP A 129 3.33 -14.57 -6.25
N ILE A 130 4.19 -15.13 -5.40
CA ILE A 130 3.92 -15.25 -3.96
C ILE A 130 3.81 -13.87 -3.30
N ALA A 131 4.71 -12.94 -3.62
CA ALA A 131 4.64 -11.57 -3.10
C ALA A 131 3.34 -10.87 -3.54
N ARG A 132 2.86 -11.14 -4.76
CA ARG A 132 1.56 -10.63 -5.25
C ARG A 132 0.39 -11.26 -4.49
N GLU A 133 0.39 -12.58 -4.29
CA GLU A 133 -0.64 -13.30 -3.51
C GLU A 133 -0.70 -12.77 -2.06
N LEU A 134 0.45 -12.58 -1.41
CA LEU A 134 0.53 -11.97 -0.08
C LEU A 134 0.06 -10.52 -0.09
N GLY A 135 0.45 -9.74 -1.11
CA GLY A 135 0.00 -8.35 -1.26
C GLY A 135 -1.52 -8.23 -1.35
N GLU A 136 -2.19 -9.11 -2.09
CA GLU A 136 -3.66 -9.17 -2.13
C GLU A 136 -4.28 -9.45 -0.77
N ILE A 137 -3.68 -10.35 0.02
CA ILE A 137 -4.12 -10.59 1.39
C ILE A 137 -4.00 -9.30 2.21
N PHE A 138 -2.87 -8.60 2.14
CA PHE A 138 -2.67 -7.36 2.91
C PHE A 138 -3.49 -6.17 2.41
N ILE A 139 -3.95 -6.15 1.16
CA ILE A 139 -4.96 -5.19 0.68
C ILE A 139 -6.31 -5.50 1.33
N ASN A 140 -6.67 -6.78 1.40
CA ASN A 140 -7.95 -7.20 1.98
C ASN A 140 -7.96 -7.15 3.51
N TYR A 141 -6.81 -7.30 4.17
CA TYR A 141 -6.70 -7.33 5.63
C TYR A 141 -5.56 -6.40 6.08
N PRO A 142 -5.68 -5.07 5.88
CA PRO A 142 -4.61 -4.11 6.14
C PRO A 142 -4.20 -4.07 7.62
N ASP A 143 -5.12 -4.33 8.55
CA ASP A 143 -4.83 -4.35 9.99
C ASP A 143 -3.80 -5.42 10.38
N LEU A 144 -3.68 -6.49 9.59
CA LEU A 144 -2.68 -7.53 9.84
C LEU A 144 -1.25 -7.03 9.64
N ILE A 145 -1.02 -5.97 8.86
CA ILE A 145 0.34 -5.44 8.63
C ILE A 145 1.00 -5.06 9.95
N LYS A 146 0.24 -4.48 10.89
CA LYS A 146 0.74 -4.06 12.21
C LYS A 146 1.26 -5.23 13.03
N SER A 147 0.66 -6.42 12.91
CA SER A 147 1.14 -7.61 13.64
C SER A 147 2.47 -8.14 13.11
N TYR A 148 2.92 -7.68 11.95
CA TYR A 148 4.19 -8.06 11.34
C TYR A 148 5.27 -6.99 11.45
N ALA A 149 5.06 -5.93 12.24
CA ALA A 149 6.12 -4.97 12.56
C ALA A 149 7.35 -5.69 13.15
N GLY A 150 8.54 -5.38 12.63
CA GLY A 150 9.79 -6.04 13.06
C GLY A 150 9.94 -7.51 12.62
N THR A 151 9.07 -8.04 11.76
CA THR A 151 9.24 -9.40 11.22
C THR A 151 10.55 -9.55 10.45
N ARG A 152 11.07 -10.79 10.40
CA ARG A 152 12.23 -11.17 9.58
C ARG A 152 11.85 -12.03 8.37
N SER A 153 10.54 -12.24 8.17
CA SER A 153 10.05 -13.06 7.07
C SER A 153 10.14 -12.30 5.75
N GLU A 154 11.14 -12.62 4.93
CA GLU A 154 11.36 -11.99 3.63
C GLU A 154 10.15 -12.07 2.70
N GLY A 155 9.40 -13.17 2.77
CA GLY A 155 8.18 -13.36 1.96
C GLY A 155 7.07 -12.41 2.39
N ILE A 156 6.81 -12.32 3.71
CA ILE A 156 5.81 -11.41 4.28
C ILE A 156 6.20 -9.95 3.98
N ILE A 157 7.46 -9.57 4.21
CA ILE A 157 7.94 -8.22 3.91
C ILE A 157 7.78 -7.89 2.42
N ALA A 158 8.12 -8.81 1.53
CA ALA A 158 7.93 -8.61 0.09
C ALA A 158 6.44 -8.51 -0.30
N GLY A 159 5.56 -9.23 0.39
CA GLY A 159 4.11 -9.14 0.23
C GLY A 159 3.55 -7.80 0.67
N ILE A 160 3.94 -7.32 1.86
CA ILE A 160 3.56 -6.01 2.37
C ILE A 160 4.12 -4.89 1.47
N ALA A 161 5.36 -5.03 0.99
CA ALA A 161 5.91 -4.13 0.00
C ALA A 161 5.11 -4.15 -1.32
N ASN A 162 4.64 -5.31 -1.78
CA ASN A 162 3.77 -5.41 -2.96
C ASN A 162 2.43 -4.69 -2.73
N ARG A 163 1.85 -4.79 -1.53
CA ARG A 163 0.67 -4.01 -1.13
C ARG A 163 0.93 -2.52 -1.23
N TYR A 164 1.99 -2.01 -0.60
CA TYR A 164 2.31 -0.57 -0.63
C TYR A 164 2.73 -0.07 -2.01
N LYS A 165 3.26 -0.93 -2.87
CA LYS A 165 3.48 -0.59 -4.28
C LYS A 165 2.15 -0.39 -5.03
N ARG A 166 1.11 -1.15 -4.72
CA ARG A 166 -0.19 -1.11 -5.43
C ARG A 166 -1.14 -0.08 -4.85
N LEU A 167 -1.10 0.06 -3.54
CA LEU A 167 -1.92 0.96 -2.76
C LEU A 167 -0.96 1.72 -1.83
N PRO A 168 -0.27 2.75 -2.35
CA PRO A 168 0.72 3.49 -1.59
C PRO A 168 0.06 4.39 -0.54
N GLU A 169 0.66 4.45 0.64
CA GLU A 169 0.27 5.30 1.77
C GLU A 169 1.50 5.55 2.66
N ILE A 170 1.55 6.71 3.33
CA ILE A 170 2.69 7.14 4.14
C ILE A 170 3.02 6.15 5.27
N SER A 171 2.00 5.52 5.88
CA SER A 171 2.19 4.54 6.97
C SER A 171 3.04 3.33 6.54
N GLY A 172 3.23 3.11 5.24
CA GLY A 172 4.20 2.13 4.75
C GLY A 172 5.64 2.42 5.17
N ILE A 173 6.00 3.70 5.37
CA ILE A 173 7.33 4.11 5.87
C ILE A 173 7.54 3.55 7.28
N ASP A 174 6.56 3.66 8.18
CA ASP A 174 6.63 3.12 9.54
C ASP A 174 6.94 1.62 9.54
N PHE A 175 6.24 0.88 8.68
CA PHE A 175 6.48 -0.56 8.52
C PHE A 175 7.90 -0.83 8.01
N PHE A 176 8.34 -0.14 6.95
CA PHE A 176 9.65 -0.36 6.35
C PHE A 176 10.80 0.00 7.29
N GLU A 177 10.69 1.06 8.08
CA GLU A 177 11.67 1.37 9.12
C GLU A 177 11.82 0.22 10.13
N SER A 178 10.70 -0.40 10.52
CA SER A 178 10.71 -1.52 11.49
C SER A 178 11.41 -2.77 10.95
N VAL A 179 11.53 -2.92 9.63
CA VAL A 179 12.12 -4.10 8.98
C VAL A 179 13.38 -3.81 8.15
N ALA A 180 13.87 -2.57 8.13
CA ALA A 180 15.04 -2.17 7.33
C ALA A 180 16.37 -2.71 7.87
N GLU A 181 16.46 -2.95 9.18
CA GLU A 181 17.67 -3.39 9.88
C GLU A 181 18.02 -4.89 9.75
N PRO A 182 17.07 -5.85 9.74
CA PRO A 182 17.41 -7.26 9.53
C PRO A 182 18.12 -7.51 8.19
N VAL A 183 18.94 -8.57 8.14
CA VAL A 183 19.62 -9.01 6.91
C VAL A 183 18.57 -9.51 5.90
N LEU A 184 18.08 -8.60 5.06
CA LEU A 184 17.15 -8.91 3.99
C LEU A 184 17.87 -9.38 2.72
N GLY A 185 17.34 -10.41 2.08
CA GLY A 185 17.72 -10.81 0.74
C GLY A 185 17.44 -9.69 -0.29
N ASN A 186 18.23 -9.69 -1.38
CA ASN A 186 18.15 -8.65 -2.43
C ASN A 186 16.76 -8.51 -3.05
N PHE A 187 16.01 -9.62 -3.17
CA PHE A 187 14.64 -9.58 -3.67
C PHE A 187 13.75 -8.66 -2.83
N THR A 188 13.73 -8.89 -1.52
CA THR A 188 12.92 -8.12 -0.58
C THR A 188 13.38 -6.66 -0.53
N LYS A 189 14.69 -6.39 -0.58
CA LYS A 189 15.21 -5.01 -0.68
C LYS A 189 14.71 -4.28 -1.92
N CYS A 190 14.72 -4.95 -3.09
CA CYS A 190 14.15 -4.38 -4.31
C CYS A 190 12.63 -4.17 -4.20
N SER A 191 11.91 -5.07 -3.54
CA SER A 191 10.46 -4.91 -3.30
C SER A 191 10.17 -3.68 -2.44
N ILE A 192 10.91 -3.47 -1.35
CA ILE A 192 10.80 -2.28 -0.50
C ILE A 192 11.11 -1.02 -1.30
N ALA A 193 12.24 -0.99 -2.02
CA ALA A 193 12.61 0.17 -2.82
C ALA A 193 11.53 0.55 -3.84
N ASN A 194 10.94 -0.44 -4.53
CA ASN A 194 9.84 -0.16 -5.46
C ASN A 194 8.60 0.39 -4.74
N ALA A 195 8.26 -0.11 -3.55
CA ALA A 195 7.15 0.42 -2.77
C ALA A 195 7.40 1.86 -2.31
N LEU A 196 8.63 2.17 -1.88
CA LEU A 196 9.04 3.52 -1.48
C LEU A 196 8.91 4.52 -2.64
N VAL A 197 9.26 4.12 -3.88
CA VAL A 197 9.04 4.98 -5.05
C VAL A 197 7.55 5.33 -5.21
N GLU A 198 6.66 4.35 -5.11
CA GLU A 198 5.22 4.60 -5.24
C GLU A 198 4.69 5.45 -4.07
N ILE A 199 5.25 5.29 -2.86
CA ILE A 199 4.94 6.16 -1.71
C ILE A 199 5.40 7.60 -1.98
N ILE A 200 6.61 7.82 -2.53
CA ILE A 200 7.09 9.17 -2.91
C ILE A 200 6.13 9.79 -3.94
N TYR A 201 5.70 9.02 -4.94
CA TYR A 201 4.75 9.49 -5.95
C TYR A 201 3.35 9.84 -5.43
N THR A 202 3.00 9.45 -4.20
CA THR A 202 1.75 9.96 -3.58
C THR A 202 1.77 11.47 -3.38
N GLY A 203 2.97 12.06 -3.32
CA GLY A 203 3.19 13.46 -3.00
C GLY A 203 2.87 13.82 -1.55
N GLN A 204 2.64 12.82 -0.68
CA GLN A 204 2.17 13.03 0.70
C GLN A 204 3.30 13.16 1.73
N LEU A 205 4.57 13.09 1.32
CA LEU A 205 5.70 13.08 2.25
C LEU A 205 5.73 14.37 3.08
N GLN A 206 5.88 14.21 4.39
CA GLN A 206 6.06 15.33 5.30
C GLN A 206 7.53 15.78 5.28
N THR A 207 7.79 16.94 4.68
CA THR A 207 9.16 17.44 4.50
C THR A 207 9.59 18.41 5.58
N GLN A 208 8.73 19.32 6.06
CA GLN A 208 9.07 20.30 7.10
C GLN A 208 7.83 20.92 7.74
N GLU A 209 7.28 20.34 8.82
CA GLU A 209 6.21 21.03 9.58
C GLU A 209 6.27 20.85 11.11
N ASP A 210 6.85 19.77 11.64
CA ASP A 210 7.01 19.59 13.09
C ASP A 210 8.48 19.39 13.48
N PRO A 211 9.11 20.32 14.22
CA PRO A 211 10.49 20.16 14.69
C PRO A 211 10.70 18.98 15.66
N LYS A 212 9.63 18.30 16.09
CA LYS A 212 9.70 17.08 16.93
C LYS A 212 9.65 15.78 16.12
N LEU A 213 9.34 15.84 14.83
CA LEU A 213 9.22 14.67 13.97
C LEU A 213 10.36 14.65 12.95
N VAL A 214 10.91 13.46 12.69
CA VAL A 214 11.90 13.26 11.64
C VAL A 214 11.16 13.34 10.29
N PRO A 215 11.58 14.20 9.36
CA PRO A 215 10.97 14.31 8.04
C PRO A 215 10.97 12.98 7.27
N ASP A 216 9.92 12.72 6.48
CA ASP A 216 9.77 11.45 5.77
C ASP A 216 10.91 11.21 4.77
N ASN A 217 11.49 12.26 4.18
CA ASN A 217 12.66 12.14 3.32
C ASN A 217 13.89 11.63 4.08
N GLU A 218 14.11 12.07 5.32
CA GLU A 218 15.19 11.57 6.17
C GLU A 218 14.94 10.12 6.61
N ARG A 219 13.67 9.80 6.94
CA ARG A 219 13.25 8.43 7.26
C ARG A 219 13.49 7.48 6.10
N ILE A 220 13.12 7.87 4.88
CA ILE A 220 13.38 7.12 3.66
C ILE A 220 14.89 6.95 3.45
N ALA A 221 15.69 8.01 3.57
CA ALA A 221 17.14 7.93 3.47
C ALA A 221 17.73 6.92 4.48
N ASN A 222 17.29 6.98 5.74
CA ASN A 222 17.70 6.04 6.78
C ASN A 222 17.33 4.58 6.46
N ILE A 223 16.15 4.33 5.86
CA ILE A 223 15.78 2.99 5.38
C ILE A 223 16.77 2.54 4.30
N LEU A 224 17.06 3.39 3.31
CA LEU A 224 17.95 3.07 2.21
C LEU A 224 19.37 2.75 2.71
N ASP A 225 19.89 3.54 3.64
CA ASP A 225 21.20 3.36 4.27
C ASP A 225 21.31 2.02 5.02
N LYS A 226 20.27 1.66 5.78
CA LYS A 226 20.23 0.35 6.47
C LYS A 226 20.22 -0.83 5.49
N MET A 227 19.64 -0.66 4.30
CA MET A 227 19.69 -1.69 3.25
C MET A 227 21.07 -1.78 2.56
N PHE A 228 22.00 -0.84 2.81
CA PHE A 228 23.17 -0.53 1.99
C PHE A 228 24.52 -1.24 2.24
N PRO A 229 24.64 -2.41 2.88
CA PRO A 229 25.84 -3.22 2.66
C PRO A 229 25.76 -4.12 1.40
N SER A 230 24.74 -3.95 0.53
CA SER A 230 24.52 -4.83 -0.63
C SER A 230 25.49 -4.57 -1.80
N SER A 231 26.33 -5.55 -2.13
CA SER A 231 27.21 -5.54 -3.33
C SER A 231 26.47 -5.72 -4.67
N PHE A 232 25.16 -5.92 -4.67
CA PHE A 232 24.39 -6.24 -5.88
C PHE A 232 23.91 -5.02 -6.66
N GLN A 233 24.24 -4.98 -7.96
CA GLN A 233 23.93 -3.88 -8.87
C GLN A 233 22.43 -3.56 -9.00
N THR A 234 21.56 -4.57 -9.01
CA THR A 234 20.10 -4.36 -9.13
C THR A 234 19.52 -3.60 -7.93
N VAL A 235 20.00 -3.91 -6.72
CA VAL A 235 19.59 -3.20 -5.51
C VAL A 235 20.06 -1.75 -5.57
N LYS A 236 21.29 -1.51 -6.05
CA LYS A 236 21.82 -0.14 -6.24
C LYS A 236 20.95 0.67 -7.20
N LEU A 237 20.58 0.11 -8.36
CA LEU A 237 19.72 0.81 -9.34
C LEU A 237 18.35 1.16 -8.75
N SER A 238 17.72 0.23 -8.01
CA SER A 238 16.45 0.52 -7.34
C SER A 238 16.57 1.63 -6.32
N ILE A 239 17.67 1.68 -5.57
CA ILE A 239 17.91 2.73 -4.58
C ILE A 239 18.21 4.07 -5.26
N THR A 240 19.06 4.09 -6.29
CA THR A 240 19.32 5.30 -7.08
C THR A 240 18.02 5.87 -7.65
N ARG A 241 17.10 5.01 -8.09
CA ARG A 241 15.76 5.46 -8.48
C ARG A 241 15.03 6.13 -7.32
N VAL A 242 14.94 5.50 -6.14
CA VAL A 242 14.29 6.12 -4.96
C VAL A 242 14.92 7.46 -4.62
N SER A 243 16.25 7.55 -4.59
CA SER A 243 16.97 8.81 -4.31
C SER A 243 16.65 9.89 -5.35
N ALA A 244 16.68 9.56 -6.65
CA ALA A 244 16.37 10.51 -7.71
C ALA A 244 14.92 11.01 -7.65
N GLU A 245 13.96 10.13 -7.31
CA GLU A 245 12.56 10.55 -7.12
C GLU A 245 12.39 11.44 -5.89
N LEU A 246 13.14 11.17 -4.82
CA LEU A 246 13.13 12.00 -3.62
C LEU A 246 13.74 13.38 -3.88
N GLU A 247 14.86 13.45 -4.61
CA GLU A 247 15.48 14.70 -5.06
C GLU A 247 14.51 15.52 -5.92
N TYR A 248 13.88 14.88 -6.92
CA TYR A 248 12.86 15.51 -7.76
C TYR A 248 11.68 16.05 -6.93
N PHE A 249 11.17 15.26 -5.98
CA PHE A 249 10.08 15.68 -5.09
C PHE A 249 10.47 16.89 -4.22
N LEU A 250 11.71 16.93 -3.74
CA LEU A 250 12.22 18.04 -2.93
C LEU A 250 12.62 19.27 -3.76
N GLY A 251 12.69 19.16 -5.09
CA GLY A 251 13.10 20.25 -5.99
C GLY A 251 14.59 20.59 -5.91
N ILE A 252 15.44 19.59 -5.64
CA ILE A 252 16.89 19.73 -5.47
C ILE A 252 17.62 19.08 -6.67
#